data_AF-A0A934SXI2-F1
#
_entry.id   AF-A0A934SXI2-F1
#
_cell.length_a   1.000
_cell.length_b   1.000
_cell.length_c   1.000
_cell.angle_alpha   90.00
_cell.angle_beta   90.00
_cell.angle_gamma   90.00
#
_symmetry.space_group_name_H-M   'P 1'
#
loop_
_entity.id
_entity.type
_entity.pdbx_description
1 polymer ?
#
loop_
_entity_poly.entity_id
_entity_poly.type
_entity_poly.pdbx_seq_one_letter_code
_entity_poly.pdbx_strand_id
1 'polypeptide(L)'
;MRGLTIALSRLIQAEMLELLLFDARHSHKPPLLPSGLLWDGDLPLTIDGATMDQLIHPVEQPILVRLEDAAVFPRVWERWRLHRALGRIGPEREDGPYVQSDNHFGTGWYPWPLVWLENGNHSTLAAQLQGGGQFACYASFDFTPVLRAVRTDGANWYRVDDGTSLGTVTSVPMAGIFVIGQRLVDLAMKV
;
A
#
# COMPACT_ATOMS: atom_id res chain seq x y z
N MET A 1 12.53 -2.07 -11.51
CA MET A 1 11.56 -1.17 -10.84
C MET A 1 11.16 -1.64 -9.43
N ARG A 2 11.11 -2.96 -9.15
CA ARG A 2 10.80 -3.51 -7.80
C ARG A 2 11.55 -2.85 -6.64
N GLY A 3 12.89 -2.74 -6.71
CA GLY A 3 13.69 -2.15 -5.63
C GLY A 3 13.32 -0.69 -5.33
N LEU A 4 12.94 0.09 -6.34
CA LEU A 4 12.50 1.47 -6.17
C LEU A 4 11.13 1.55 -5.49
N THR A 5 10.18 0.70 -5.89
CA THR A 5 8.87 0.58 -5.21
C THR A 5 9.03 0.26 -3.72
N ILE A 6 9.96 -0.63 -3.38
CA ILE A 6 10.27 -0.97 -1.98
C ILE A 6 10.87 0.25 -1.27
N ALA A 7 11.85 0.93 -1.87
CA ALA A 7 12.47 2.10 -1.25
C ALA A 7 11.44 3.21 -0.96
N LEU A 8 10.55 3.50 -1.91
CA LEU A 8 9.48 4.48 -1.74
C LEU A 8 8.45 4.05 -0.69
N SER A 9 8.09 2.77 -0.63
CA SER A 9 7.17 2.28 0.41
C SER A 9 7.77 2.39 1.81
N ARG A 10 9.10 2.22 1.96
CA ARG A 10 9.79 2.44 3.25
C ARG A 10 9.74 3.89 3.70
N LEU A 11 9.76 4.87 2.79
CA LEU A 11 9.57 6.28 3.15
C LEU A 11 8.17 6.52 3.74
N ILE A 12 7.13 5.99 3.08
CA ILE A 12 5.74 6.07 3.57
C ILE A 12 5.59 5.40 4.93
N GLN A 13 6.22 4.23 5.12
CA GLN A 13 6.22 3.54 6.41
C GLN A 13 6.97 4.32 7.50
N ALA A 14 8.05 5.02 7.15
CA ALA A 14 8.80 5.85 8.09
C ALA A 14 7.95 7.03 8.57
N GLU A 15 7.27 7.75 7.66
CA GLU A 15 6.33 8.83 8.00
C GLU A 15 5.20 8.32 8.90
N MET A 16 4.67 7.14 8.61
CA MET A 16 3.66 6.49 9.44
C MET A 16 4.19 6.16 10.85
N LEU A 17 5.41 5.62 10.96
CA LEU A 17 6.04 5.35 12.25
C LEU A 17 6.29 6.63 13.04
N GLU A 18 6.73 7.69 12.37
CA GLU A 18 6.90 9.02 12.96
C GLU A 18 5.58 9.50 13.57
N LEU A 19 4.49 9.46 12.80
CA LEU A 19 3.15 9.80 13.29
C LEU A 19 2.77 8.94 14.50
N LEU A 20 2.98 7.63 14.47
CA LEU A 20 2.63 6.76 15.60
C LEU A 20 3.42 7.10 16.88
N LEU A 21 4.71 7.39 16.73
CA LEU A 21 5.63 7.55 17.86
C LEU A 21 5.53 8.93 18.51
N PHE A 22 5.30 9.97 17.72
CA PHE A 22 5.28 11.36 18.21
C PHE A 22 3.88 11.91 18.45
N ASP A 23 2.82 11.17 18.08
CA ASP A 23 1.46 11.57 18.41
C ASP A 23 1.16 11.41 19.91
N ALA A 24 0.68 12.49 20.51
CA ALA A 24 0.29 12.53 21.92
C ALA A 24 -0.88 11.58 22.24
N ARG A 25 -1.72 11.25 21.24
CA ARG A 25 -2.82 10.30 21.39
C ARG A 25 -2.28 8.89 21.62
N HIS A 26 -2.94 8.15 22.50
CA HIS A 26 -2.58 6.77 22.81
C HIS A 26 -2.79 5.82 21.62
N SER A 27 -3.78 6.14 20.78
CA SER A 27 -4.15 5.39 19.59
C SER A 27 -4.50 6.37 18.48
N HIS A 28 -3.86 6.19 17.32
CA HIS A 28 -4.15 6.97 16.12
C HIS A 28 -3.87 6.13 14.88
N LYS A 29 -4.86 6.01 13.99
CA LYS A 29 -4.67 5.35 12.70
C LYS A 29 -4.05 6.35 11.71
N PRO A 30 -2.87 6.05 11.15
CA PRO A 30 -2.25 6.91 10.15
C PRO A 30 -3.07 6.86 8.85
N PRO A 31 -3.04 7.93 8.03
CA PRO A 31 -3.82 8.04 6.79
C PRO A 31 -3.22 7.21 5.63
N LEU A 32 -2.80 5.97 5.89
CA LEU A 32 -2.26 5.06 4.87
C LEU A 32 -3.34 4.27 4.12
N LEU A 33 -4.56 4.80 4.05
CA LEU A 33 -5.54 4.30 3.11
C LEU A 33 -5.21 4.84 1.72
N PRO A 34 -5.64 4.17 0.63
CA PRO A 34 -5.55 4.72 -0.70
C PRO A 34 -6.04 6.17 -0.78
N SER A 35 -7.16 6.48 -0.14
CA SER A 35 -7.73 7.83 -0.12
C SER A 35 -6.87 8.90 0.58
N GLY A 36 -5.98 8.49 1.49
CA GLY A 36 -5.05 9.41 2.16
C GLY A 36 -3.75 9.62 1.38
N LEU A 37 -3.33 8.65 0.57
CA LEU A 37 -2.06 8.66 -0.17
C LEU A 37 -2.21 9.03 -1.65
N LEU A 38 -3.42 8.88 -2.21
CA LEU A 38 -3.74 9.20 -3.59
C LEU A 38 -4.65 10.44 -3.63
N TRP A 39 -5.96 10.22 -3.69
CA TRP A 39 -7.01 11.22 -3.82
C TRP A 39 -8.29 10.71 -3.16
N ASP A 40 -9.28 11.57 -2.97
CA ASP A 40 -10.58 11.17 -2.42
C ASP A 40 -11.25 10.09 -3.30
N GLY A 41 -11.62 8.96 -2.69
CA GLY A 41 -12.12 7.77 -3.41
C GLY A 41 -13.42 8.00 -4.17
N ASP A 42 -14.20 9.00 -3.76
CA ASP A 42 -15.47 9.37 -4.39
C ASP A 42 -15.28 10.26 -5.64
N LEU A 43 -14.03 10.65 -5.95
CA LEU A 43 -13.76 11.47 -7.13
C LEU A 43 -13.95 10.67 -8.43
N PRO A 44 -14.61 11.27 -9.44
CA PRO A 44 -14.74 10.66 -10.76
C PRO A 44 -13.38 10.68 -11.48
N LEU A 45 -12.85 9.50 -11.77
CA LEU A 45 -11.58 9.30 -12.47
C LEU A 45 -11.74 9.23 -13.98
N THR A 46 -12.97 9.06 -14.49
CA THR A 46 -13.31 9.11 -15.92
C THR A 46 -14.34 10.19 -16.22
N ILE A 47 -14.50 10.56 -17.49
CA ILE A 47 -15.52 11.52 -17.94
C ILE A 47 -16.96 11.01 -17.71
N ASP A 48 -17.15 9.69 -17.74
CA ASP A 48 -18.44 9.03 -17.47
C ASP A 48 -18.75 8.94 -15.96
N GLY A 49 -17.87 9.45 -15.10
CA GLY A 49 -18.09 9.53 -13.67
C GLY A 49 -17.65 8.29 -12.87
N ALA A 50 -16.88 7.38 -13.47
CA ALA A 50 -16.42 6.18 -12.75
C ALA A 50 -15.40 6.55 -11.67
N THR A 51 -15.62 6.05 -10.46
CA THR A 51 -14.73 6.20 -9.29
C THR A 51 -13.63 5.14 -9.27
N MET A 52 -12.67 5.28 -8.36
CA MET A 52 -11.61 4.27 -8.17
C MET A 52 -12.18 2.87 -7.92
N ASP A 53 -13.12 2.74 -6.98
CA ASP A 53 -13.68 1.44 -6.60
C ASP A 53 -14.48 0.76 -7.74
N GLN A 54 -15.05 1.55 -8.64
CA GLN A 54 -15.76 1.06 -9.82
C GLN A 54 -14.82 0.60 -10.94
N LEU A 55 -13.61 1.18 -11.01
CA LEU A 55 -12.58 0.84 -12.00
C LEU A 55 -11.73 -0.36 -11.60
N ILE A 56 -11.61 -0.63 -10.31
CA ILE A 56 -10.83 -1.76 -9.82
C ILE A 56 -11.63 -3.05 -9.99
N HIS A 57 -10.99 -4.10 -10.52
CA HIS A 57 -11.65 -5.38 -10.77
C HIS A 57 -10.99 -6.52 -9.99
N PRO A 58 -11.76 -7.42 -9.36
CA PRO A 58 -11.19 -8.57 -8.67
C PRO A 58 -10.49 -9.49 -9.67
N VAL A 59 -9.39 -10.09 -9.25
CA VAL A 59 -8.67 -11.13 -10.01
C VAL A 59 -8.60 -12.41 -9.21
N GLU A 60 -8.70 -13.55 -9.90
CA GLU A 60 -8.71 -14.87 -9.26
C GLU A 60 -7.34 -15.26 -8.70
N GLN A 61 -6.25 -14.74 -9.29
CA GLN A 61 -4.90 -15.09 -8.83
C GLN A 61 -4.57 -14.36 -7.52
N PRO A 62 -4.34 -15.08 -6.41
CA PRO A 62 -3.97 -14.45 -5.15
C PRO A 62 -2.54 -13.91 -5.23
N ILE A 63 -2.35 -12.66 -4.80
CA ILE A 63 -1.03 -12.08 -4.60
C ILE A 63 -0.40 -12.67 -3.34
N LEU A 64 0.74 -13.36 -3.52
CA LEU A 64 1.62 -13.82 -2.46
C LEU A 64 2.91 -13.01 -2.48
N VAL A 65 3.27 -12.41 -1.35
CA VAL A 65 4.49 -11.60 -1.23
C VAL A 65 5.41 -12.08 -0.11
N ARG A 66 6.71 -11.85 -0.30
CA ARG A 66 7.69 -11.82 0.78
C ARG A 66 7.70 -10.42 1.40
N LEU A 67 7.49 -10.34 2.71
CA LEU A 67 7.29 -9.09 3.46
C LEU A 67 8.52 -8.14 3.40
N GLU A 68 9.71 -8.72 3.40
CA GLU A 68 10.99 -8.03 3.27
C GLU A 68 11.16 -7.34 1.90
N ASP A 69 10.57 -7.91 0.85
CA ASP A 69 10.79 -7.51 -0.54
C ASP A 69 9.49 -7.06 -1.25
N ALA A 70 8.56 -6.48 -0.51
CA ALA A 70 7.27 -6.03 -1.03
C ALA A 70 6.83 -4.69 -0.42
N ALA A 71 6.06 -3.94 -1.21
CA ALA A 71 5.37 -2.75 -0.74
C ALA A 71 4.07 -3.17 -0.05
N VAL A 72 4.16 -3.39 1.26
CA VAL A 72 3.03 -3.67 2.13
C VAL A 72 2.79 -2.45 3.01
N PHE A 73 1.55 -2.02 3.17
CA PHE A 73 1.18 -0.83 3.95
C PHE A 73 0.43 -1.24 5.22
N PRO A 74 1.14 -1.66 6.28
CA PRO A 74 0.55 -1.84 7.61
C PRO A 74 0.07 -0.50 8.16
N ARG A 75 -1.08 -0.48 8.82
CA ARG A 75 -1.63 0.67 9.55
C ARG A 75 -1.49 0.46 11.05
N VAL A 76 -0.26 0.55 11.53
CA VAL A 76 0.00 0.45 12.98
C VAL A 76 -0.59 1.66 13.68
N TRP A 77 -1.36 1.40 14.73
CA TRP A 77 -2.19 2.44 15.37
C TRP A 77 -2.00 2.51 16.88
N GLU A 78 -1.19 1.62 17.45
CA GLU A 78 -1.00 1.51 18.89
C GLU A 78 0.45 1.17 19.23
N ARG A 79 1.09 2.05 19.99
CA ARG A 79 2.53 1.97 20.32
C ARG A 79 2.87 0.69 21.08
N TRP A 80 2.09 0.32 22.10
CA TRP A 80 2.38 -0.87 22.89
C TRP A 80 2.20 -2.16 22.09
N ARG A 81 1.23 -2.23 21.18
CA ARG A 81 1.05 -3.41 20.30
C ARG A 81 2.20 -3.54 19.32
N LEU A 82 2.70 -2.43 18.77
CA LEU A 82 3.89 -2.44 17.92
C LEU A 82 5.11 -2.90 18.73
N HIS A 83 5.35 -2.30 19.90
CA HIS A 83 6.44 -2.68 20.79
C HIS A 83 6.39 -4.17 21.15
N ARG A 84 5.22 -4.68 21.53
CA ARG A 84 5.01 -6.10 21.82
C ARG A 84 5.33 -6.97 20.61
N ALA A 85 4.82 -6.64 19.42
CA ALA A 85 5.10 -7.38 18.20
C ALA A 85 6.60 -7.39 17.88
N LEU A 86 7.26 -6.23 17.98
CA LEU A 86 8.70 -6.09 17.80
C LEU A 86 9.53 -6.81 18.86
N GLY A 87 9.02 -7.06 20.06
CA GLY A 87 9.72 -7.81 21.10
C GLY A 87 9.59 -9.33 20.96
N ARG A 88 8.51 -9.81 20.32
CA ARG A 88 8.13 -11.23 20.33
C ARG A 88 8.29 -11.95 19.00
N ILE A 89 8.14 -11.25 17.87
CA ILE A 89 8.22 -11.85 16.53
C ILE A 89 9.63 -11.75 16.00
N GLY A 90 10.19 -12.86 15.54
CA GLY A 90 11.51 -12.97 14.91
C GLY A 90 12.21 -14.27 15.28
N PRO A 91 13.31 -14.62 14.57
CA PRO A 91 14.16 -15.74 14.97
C PRO A 91 14.57 -15.59 16.44
N GLU A 92 14.51 -16.69 17.19
CA GLU A 92 14.93 -16.76 18.61
C GLU A 92 14.10 -15.94 19.60
N ARG A 93 12.95 -15.40 19.19
CA ARG A 93 12.01 -14.70 20.08
C ARG A 93 10.85 -15.59 20.50
N GLU A 94 10.10 -15.13 21.50
CA GLU A 94 9.05 -15.90 22.16
C GLU A 94 7.98 -16.45 21.21
N ASP A 95 7.54 -15.66 20.22
CA ASP A 95 6.54 -16.09 19.24
C ASP A 95 7.18 -16.73 17.99
N GLY A 96 8.52 -16.78 17.92
CA GLY A 96 9.26 -17.30 16.78
C GLY A 96 9.12 -16.48 15.50
N PRO A 97 9.48 -17.06 14.33
CA PRO A 97 9.31 -16.44 13.03
C PRO A 97 7.86 -16.06 12.74
N TYR A 98 7.64 -15.02 11.93
CA TYR A 98 6.29 -14.62 11.54
C TYR A 98 5.56 -15.74 10.80
N VAL A 99 4.33 -16.01 11.24
CA VAL A 99 3.38 -16.91 10.59
C VAL A 99 2.07 -16.16 10.40
N GLN A 100 1.59 -16.09 9.16
CA GLN A 100 0.28 -15.53 8.87
C GLN A 100 -0.81 -16.41 9.51
N SER A 101 -1.77 -15.76 10.16
CA SER A 101 -2.94 -16.39 10.78
C SER A 101 -4.24 -15.81 10.22
N ASP A 102 -5.37 -16.38 10.64
CA ASP A 102 -6.73 -15.89 10.42
C ASP A 102 -7.00 -14.43 10.84
N ASN A 103 -6.11 -13.81 11.62
CA ASN A 103 -6.22 -12.41 12.02
C ASN A 103 -5.50 -11.45 11.04
N HIS A 104 -4.93 -11.97 9.96
CA HIS A 104 -4.16 -11.21 8.97
C HIS A 104 -4.93 -11.11 7.67
N PHE A 105 -5.41 -9.90 7.37
CA PHE A 105 -6.22 -9.60 6.18
C PHE A 105 -5.56 -8.46 5.41
N GLY A 106 -5.39 -8.69 4.11
CA GLY A 106 -4.78 -7.75 3.19
C GLY A 106 -5.35 -7.91 1.78
N THR A 107 -5.46 -6.80 1.07
CA THR A 107 -5.81 -6.76 -0.35
C THR A 107 -4.59 -6.43 -1.19
N GLY A 108 -4.41 -7.16 -2.30
CA GLY A 108 -3.28 -7.00 -3.21
C GLY A 108 -3.68 -6.31 -4.50
N TRP A 109 -2.85 -5.41 -5.03
CA TRP A 109 -3.09 -4.74 -6.31
C TRP A 109 -2.02 -5.08 -7.35
N TYR A 110 -2.44 -5.41 -8.57
CA TYR A 110 -1.59 -5.53 -9.77
C TYR A 110 -1.48 -4.19 -10.52
N PRO A 111 -0.48 -3.98 -11.40
CA PRO A 111 0.59 -4.92 -11.83
C PRO A 111 1.89 -4.93 -11.02
N TRP A 112 2.13 -4.02 -10.07
CA TRP A 112 3.20 -4.17 -9.08
C TRP A 112 2.52 -4.48 -7.76
N PRO A 113 2.79 -5.64 -7.14
CA PRO A 113 2.05 -6.03 -5.95
C PRO A 113 2.25 -4.99 -4.84
N LEU A 114 1.22 -4.18 -4.64
CA LEU A 114 0.99 -3.40 -3.43
C LEU A 114 0.06 -4.20 -2.55
N VAL A 115 0.35 -4.27 -1.26
CA VAL A 115 -0.51 -4.94 -0.29
C VAL A 115 -1.01 -3.91 0.72
N TRP A 116 -2.32 -3.71 0.76
CA TRP A 116 -2.99 -2.89 1.75
C TRP A 116 -3.47 -3.78 2.87
N LEU A 117 -3.10 -3.46 4.13
CA LEU A 117 -3.54 -4.26 5.26
C LEU A 117 -4.82 -3.69 5.90
N GLU A 118 -5.80 -4.58 6.04
CA GLU A 118 -6.99 -4.32 6.84
C GLU A 118 -6.79 -4.80 8.28
N ASN A 119 -6.07 -5.91 8.51
CA ASN A 119 -5.78 -6.45 9.83
C ASN A 119 -4.39 -7.11 9.94
N GLY A 120 -3.92 -7.37 11.16
CA GLY A 120 -2.57 -7.91 11.42
C GLY A 120 -1.46 -6.85 11.30
N ASN A 121 -1.81 -5.57 11.31
CA ASN A 121 -0.91 -4.45 11.02
C ASN A 121 0.39 -4.47 11.83
N HIS A 122 0.33 -4.70 13.14
CA HIS A 122 1.50 -4.65 14.03
C HIS A 122 2.44 -5.85 13.84
N SER A 123 1.90 -7.06 13.74
CA SER A 123 2.69 -8.28 13.51
C SER A 123 3.32 -8.28 12.12
N THR A 124 2.59 -7.85 11.09
CA THR A 124 3.13 -7.75 9.73
C THR A 124 4.24 -6.70 9.63
N LEU A 125 4.10 -5.53 10.26
CA LEU A 125 5.18 -4.55 10.27
C LEU A 125 6.42 -5.07 11.02
N ALA A 126 6.23 -5.73 12.16
CA ALA A 126 7.35 -6.33 12.90
C ALA A 126 8.09 -7.36 12.03
N ALA A 127 7.37 -8.20 11.31
CA ALA A 127 7.92 -9.17 10.37
C ALA A 127 8.70 -8.51 9.22
N GLN A 128 8.15 -7.44 8.62
CA GLN A 128 8.84 -6.66 7.59
C GLN A 128 10.18 -6.10 8.09
N LEU A 129 10.23 -5.59 9.32
CA LEU A 129 11.43 -4.99 9.91
C LEU A 129 12.47 -6.03 10.37
N GLN A 130 12.03 -7.22 10.78
CA GLN A 130 12.91 -8.31 11.25
C GLN A 130 13.42 -9.20 10.11
N GLY A 131 13.20 -8.82 8.85
CA GLY A 131 13.78 -9.51 7.71
C GLY A 131 12.96 -10.68 7.17
N GLY A 132 11.65 -10.75 7.46
CA GLY A 132 10.74 -11.39 6.52
C GLY A 132 9.54 -12.14 7.06
N GLY A 133 8.99 -12.94 6.15
CA GLY A 133 7.73 -13.66 6.29
C GLY A 133 6.97 -13.63 4.96
N GLN A 134 5.98 -14.50 4.80
CA GLN A 134 5.13 -14.49 3.63
C GLN A 134 3.74 -13.96 3.97
N PHE A 135 3.15 -13.20 3.07
CA PHE A 135 1.79 -12.70 3.20
C PHE A 135 0.99 -13.04 1.94
N ALA A 136 -0.03 -13.87 2.11
CA ALA A 136 -1.04 -14.16 1.10
C ALA A 136 -2.19 -13.17 1.25
N CYS A 137 -2.49 -12.43 0.19
CA CYS A 137 -3.63 -11.51 0.15
C CYS A 137 -4.94 -12.29 0.13
N TYR A 138 -5.93 -11.81 0.89
CA TYR A 138 -7.27 -12.39 0.93
C TYR A 138 -8.03 -12.14 -0.38
N ALA A 139 -7.84 -10.96 -0.97
CA ALA A 139 -8.35 -10.63 -2.29
C ALA A 139 -7.28 -9.91 -3.09
N SER A 140 -7.35 -10.04 -4.40
CA SER A 140 -6.43 -9.38 -5.33
C SER A 140 -7.23 -8.65 -6.38
N PHE A 141 -6.70 -7.54 -6.85
CA PHE A 141 -7.38 -6.66 -7.78
C PHE A 141 -6.46 -6.18 -8.90
N ASP A 142 -7.02 -6.02 -10.09
CA ASP A 142 -6.40 -5.32 -11.21
C ASP A 142 -6.62 -3.81 -11.05
N PHE A 143 -5.53 -3.08 -10.83
CA PHE A 143 -5.53 -1.63 -10.72
C PHE A 143 -5.23 -0.95 -12.05
N THR A 144 -4.97 -1.72 -13.12
CA THR A 144 -4.64 -1.21 -14.47
C THR A 144 -5.61 -0.15 -15.00
N PRO A 145 -6.95 -0.28 -14.85
CA PRO A 145 -7.88 0.74 -15.34
C PRO A 145 -7.67 2.10 -14.67
N VAL A 146 -7.44 2.12 -13.35
CA VAL A 146 -7.16 3.36 -12.60
C VAL A 146 -5.88 4.04 -13.09
N LEU A 147 -4.85 3.25 -13.39
CA LEU A 147 -3.56 3.75 -13.87
C LEU A 147 -3.61 4.35 -15.26
N ARG A 148 -4.58 3.95 -16.06
CA ARG A 148 -4.84 4.54 -17.38
C ARG A 148 -5.70 5.79 -17.25
N ALA A 149 -6.58 5.85 -16.26
CA ALA A 149 -7.51 6.95 -16.05
C ALA A 149 -6.85 8.19 -15.41
N VAL A 150 -5.75 8.03 -14.68
CA VAL A 150 -5.12 9.13 -13.93
C VAL A 150 -3.65 9.29 -14.30
N ARG A 151 -3.18 10.54 -14.39
CA ARG A 151 -1.77 10.90 -14.51
C ARG A 151 -1.37 11.89 -13.41
N THR A 152 -0.07 12.05 -13.19
CA THR A 152 0.48 13.04 -12.25
C THR A 152 1.72 13.71 -12.83
N ASP A 153 1.93 14.97 -12.46
CA ASP A 153 3.18 15.71 -12.67
C ASP A 153 4.09 15.71 -11.43
N GLY A 154 3.69 15.01 -10.35
CA GLY A 154 4.36 14.98 -9.06
C GLY A 154 3.90 16.06 -8.08
N ALA A 155 3.13 17.06 -8.53
CA ALA A 155 2.52 18.08 -7.68
C ALA A 155 1.00 17.91 -7.56
N ASN A 156 0.33 17.50 -8.64
CA ASN A 156 -1.10 17.26 -8.68
C ASN A 156 -1.44 15.96 -9.41
N TRP A 157 -2.65 15.48 -9.15
CA TRP A 157 -3.29 14.40 -9.89
C TRP A 157 -4.22 14.97 -10.96
N TYR A 158 -4.31 14.28 -12.10
CA TYR A 158 -5.13 14.71 -13.24
C TYR A 158 -5.84 13.53 -13.86
N ARG A 159 -7.14 13.70 -14.16
CA ARG A 159 -7.88 12.81 -15.04
C ARG A 159 -7.28 12.86 -16.45
N VAL A 160 -7.09 11.70 -17.06
CA VAL A 160 -6.47 11.60 -18.39
C VAL A 160 -7.42 12.09 -19.49
N ASP A 161 -8.71 11.77 -19.40
CA ASP A 161 -9.70 12.06 -20.44
C ASP A 161 -9.76 13.54 -20.85
N ASP A 162 -9.71 14.44 -19.87
CA ASP A 162 -9.90 15.88 -20.10
C ASP A 162 -8.91 16.79 -19.34
N GLY A 163 -7.96 16.21 -18.61
CA GLY A 163 -6.97 16.96 -17.86
C GLY A 163 -7.48 17.64 -16.59
N THR A 164 -8.70 17.34 -16.12
CA THR A 164 -9.25 17.88 -14.87
C THR A 164 -8.33 17.53 -13.70
N SER A 165 -8.04 18.52 -12.83
CA SER A 165 -7.28 18.26 -11.61
C SER A 165 -8.14 17.49 -10.60
N LEU A 166 -7.58 16.42 -10.05
CA LEU A 166 -8.19 15.57 -9.02
C LEU A 166 -7.71 15.93 -7.61
N GLY A 167 -6.89 16.98 -7.49
CA GLY A 167 -6.30 17.44 -6.23
C GLY A 167 -4.78 17.37 -6.20
N THR A 168 -4.21 17.86 -5.10
CA THR A 168 -2.76 17.91 -4.87
C THR A 168 -2.20 16.54 -4.47
N VAL A 169 -0.98 16.23 -4.88
CA VAL A 169 -0.24 15.06 -4.39
C VAL A 169 0.10 15.25 -2.92
N THR A 170 -0.43 14.38 -2.06
CA THR A 170 -0.17 14.40 -0.60
C THR A 170 1.06 13.58 -0.21
N SER A 171 1.43 12.59 -1.04
CA SER A 171 2.60 11.74 -0.83
C SER A 171 3.39 11.60 -2.13
N VAL A 172 4.52 12.30 -2.22
CA VAL A 172 5.45 12.19 -3.36
C VAL A 172 5.96 10.74 -3.53
N PRO A 173 6.29 9.99 -2.46
CA PRO A 173 6.64 8.59 -2.61
C PRO A 173 5.53 7.75 -3.23
N MET A 174 4.25 7.98 -2.85
CA MET A 174 3.12 7.27 -3.46
C MET A 174 2.93 7.67 -4.93
N ALA A 175 3.08 8.94 -5.29
CA ALA A 175 3.07 9.37 -6.69
C ALA A 175 4.16 8.65 -7.51
N GLY A 176 5.36 8.48 -6.95
CA GLY A 176 6.42 7.69 -7.56
C GLY A 176 6.06 6.21 -7.74
N ILE A 177 5.45 5.58 -6.72
CA ILE A 177 4.95 4.21 -6.79
C ILE A 177 3.88 4.05 -7.89
N PHE A 178 2.95 5.01 -7.97
CA PHE A 178 1.90 5.05 -8.99
C PHE A 178 2.49 5.11 -10.41
N VAL A 179 3.46 6.01 -10.65
CA VAL A 179 4.11 6.16 -11.95
C VAL A 179 4.92 4.93 -12.34
N ILE A 180 5.67 4.32 -11.41
CA ILE A 180 6.32 3.01 -11.65
C ILE A 180 5.31 2.02 -12.17
N GLY A 181 4.12 2.10 -11.62
CA GLY A 181 3.05 1.24 -11.97
C GLY A 181 2.49 1.39 -13.38
N GLN A 182 2.25 2.63 -13.79
CA GLN A 182 1.92 2.95 -15.17
C GLN A 182 3.00 2.40 -16.12
N ARG A 183 4.28 2.51 -15.75
CA ARG A 183 5.38 1.95 -16.55
C ARG A 183 5.34 0.43 -16.67
N LEU A 184 4.87 -0.29 -15.66
CA LEU A 184 4.70 -1.74 -15.77
C LEU A 184 3.56 -2.11 -16.71
N VAL A 185 2.45 -1.37 -16.69
CA VAL A 185 1.36 -1.51 -17.67
C VAL A 185 1.91 -1.29 -19.09
N ASP A 186 2.65 -0.20 -19.32
CA ASP A 186 3.23 0.14 -20.62
C ASP A 186 4.17 -0.96 -21.14
N LEU A 187 4.93 -1.60 -20.26
CA LEU A 187 5.87 -2.68 -20.61
C LEU A 187 5.14 -3.98 -20.93
N ALA A 188 4.09 -4.31 -20.17
CA ALA A 188 3.29 -5.52 -20.39
C ALA A 188 2.54 -5.49 -21.74
N MET A 189 2.19 -4.31 -22.24
CA MET A 189 1.55 -4.13 -23.56
C MET A 189 2.49 -4.26 -24.75
N LYS A 190 3.81 -4.27 -24.53
CA LYS A 190 4.82 -4.36 -25.60
C LYS A 190 5.32 -5.78 -25.86
N VAL A 191 4.80 -6.76 -25.11
CA VAL A 191 5.07 -8.20 -25.23
C VAL A 191 3.88 -8.86 -25.90
#